data_AF-A0A9E3P1P1-F1
#
_entry.id   AF-A0A9E3P1P1-F1
#
_cell.length_a   1.000
_cell.length_b   1.000
_cell.length_c   1.000
_cell.angle_alpha   90.00
_cell.angle_beta   90.00
_cell.angle_gamma   90.00
#
_symmetry.space_group_name_H-M   'P 1'
#
loop_
_entity.id
_entity.type
_entity.pdbx_description
1 polymer ?
#
loop_
_entity_poly.entity_id
_entity_poly.type
_entity_poly.pdbx_seq_one_letter_code
_entity_poly.pdbx_strand_id
1 'polypeptide(L)'
;MRALVTLTLVAALVACGSSREGFDETNAPAGSGSGPGAPSLGEQAKPDDTPDKPCPNVDILFVVDNSGSMSDKQARLAASFPGFAAAIQSRLSGAKSVQVGVIASSAYYGSAPGSCLIKATSGPESTKATCLTDTPWLDSRDPSFASRFACVAKVGAGGDNDEIPMKNLLGAIDAKNVAPSGCNAGFLRPDALLVVVMISDEDDVREADCDATMFQGTCGSGGTPEDWAKKVVAAKGGHPENVMVLSLLSRKAGVCSNMVNVNLASFTRRFDKNGFVGDVCDATYDGFFASALPLVDRACVSFVPPR
;
A
#
# COMPACT_ATOMS: atom_id res chain seq x y z
N MET A 1 -38.95 34.86 -32.91
CA MET A 1 -39.32 35.71 -31.75
C MET A 1 -39.62 34.83 -30.57
N ARG A 2 -39.19 35.26 -29.37
CA ARG A 2 -39.24 34.62 -28.04
C ARG A 2 -38.10 33.63 -27.75
N ALA A 3 -37.35 33.70 -26.65
CA ALA A 3 -36.86 34.77 -25.78
C ALA A 3 -35.79 34.07 -24.92
N LEU A 4 -34.53 34.52 -24.94
CA LEU A 4 -33.49 34.06 -24.02
C LEU A 4 -33.75 34.68 -22.65
N VAL A 5 -33.78 33.86 -21.60
CA VAL A 5 -33.75 34.33 -20.21
C VAL A 5 -32.36 34.03 -19.66
N THR A 6 -31.55 35.07 -19.52
CA THR A 6 -30.23 35.04 -18.89
C THR A 6 -30.41 35.22 -17.38
N LEU A 7 -29.99 34.22 -16.59
CA LEU A 7 -30.00 34.27 -15.13
C LEU A 7 -28.65 34.83 -14.65
N THR A 8 -28.65 36.03 -14.10
CA THR A 8 -27.47 36.68 -13.50
C THR A 8 -27.34 36.25 -12.04
N LEU A 9 -26.22 35.61 -11.69
CA LEU A 9 -25.89 35.23 -10.32
C LEU A 9 -25.11 36.37 -9.64
N VAL A 10 -25.63 36.89 -8.53
CA VAL A 10 -25.02 37.94 -7.71
C VAL A 10 -24.06 37.31 -6.70
N ALA A 11 -22.80 37.76 -6.69
CA ALA A 11 -21.80 37.37 -5.71
C ALA A 11 -21.91 38.24 -4.44
N ALA A 12 -21.96 37.61 -3.26
CA ALA A 12 -21.89 38.29 -1.96
C ALA A 12 -20.49 38.11 -1.36
N LEU A 13 -19.76 39.21 -1.20
CA LEU A 13 -18.57 39.31 -0.35
C LEU A 13 -19.00 39.39 1.12
N VAL A 14 -18.41 38.57 1.98
CA VAL A 14 -18.44 38.77 3.44
C VAL A 14 -17.01 39.00 3.91
N ALA A 15 -16.74 40.23 4.35
CA ALA A 15 -15.57 40.61 5.12
C ALA A 15 -16.01 40.81 6.57
N CYS A 16 -15.28 40.27 7.53
CA CYS A 16 -15.40 40.66 8.95
C CYS A 16 -14.02 41.02 9.47
N GLY A 17 -13.87 42.32 9.77
CA GLY A 17 -12.71 42.93 10.39
C GLY A 17 -12.79 42.87 11.91
N SER A 18 -11.62 43.02 12.51
CA SER A 18 -11.32 43.05 13.93
C SER A 18 -11.80 44.35 14.60
N SER A 19 -12.17 44.26 15.88
CA SER A 19 -12.28 45.43 16.76
C SER A 19 -11.85 45.07 18.18
N ARG A 20 -10.96 45.91 18.70
CA ARG A 20 -10.36 45.92 20.03
C ARG A 20 -11.22 46.80 20.93
N GLU A 21 -11.42 46.38 22.17
CA GLU A 21 -11.73 47.23 23.33
C GLU A 21 -10.74 46.78 24.43
N GLY A 22 -10.02 47.60 25.19
CA GLY A 22 -10.16 49.02 25.51
C GLY A 22 -10.64 49.16 26.95
N PHE A 23 -9.77 48.96 27.95
CA PHE A 23 -10.02 49.40 29.34
C PHE A 23 -8.73 49.91 30.00
N ASP A 24 -8.93 51.00 30.74
CA ASP A 24 -7.98 52.00 31.21
C ASP A 24 -7.59 51.84 32.70
N GLU A 25 -6.52 52.54 33.06
CA GLU A 25 -5.63 52.61 34.23
C GLU A 25 -6.16 52.46 35.68
N THR A 26 -5.26 52.06 36.60
CA THR A 26 -4.81 52.92 37.73
C THR A 26 -3.57 52.39 38.49
N ASN A 27 -2.87 53.35 39.10
CA ASN A 27 -1.50 53.42 39.66
C ASN A 27 -1.00 52.43 40.75
N ALA A 28 0.34 52.38 40.85
CA ALA A 28 1.27 51.59 41.69
C ALA A 28 1.26 51.92 43.22
N PRO A 29 2.02 51.22 44.12
CA PRO A 29 3.50 51.19 44.13
C PRO A 29 4.17 49.84 44.50
N ALA A 30 5.50 49.84 44.36
CA ALA A 30 6.43 48.73 44.55
C ALA A 30 6.53 48.16 45.98
N GLY A 31 6.76 46.85 46.08
CA GLY A 31 7.13 46.15 47.30
C GLY A 31 7.95 44.89 46.99
N SER A 32 9.20 44.87 47.44
CA SER A 32 10.15 43.75 47.36
C SER A 32 9.73 42.59 48.26
N GLY A 33 9.76 41.35 47.75
CA GLY A 33 9.57 40.14 48.55
C GLY A 33 9.94 38.87 47.79
N SER A 34 11.06 38.26 48.17
CA SER A 34 11.53 36.95 47.70
C SER A 34 10.69 35.81 48.29
N GLY A 35 10.28 34.85 47.46
CA GLY A 35 9.68 33.57 47.86
C GLY A 35 9.59 32.61 46.67
N PRO A 36 9.89 31.30 46.83
CA PRO A 36 10.10 30.39 45.70
C PRO A 36 8.79 29.74 45.25
N GLY A 37 8.55 29.68 43.93
CA GLY A 37 7.44 28.89 43.42
C GLY A 37 7.19 29.06 41.92
N ALA A 38 7.64 28.10 41.13
CA ALA A 38 6.90 27.38 40.07
C ALA A 38 7.90 26.75 39.08
N PRO A 39 7.76 25.47 38.69
CA PRO A 39 8.56 24.90 37.62
C PRO A 39 8.18 25.56 36.30
N SER A 40 9.19 25.99 35.55
CA SER A 40 9.07 26.51 34.20
C SER A 40 8.35 25.49 33.31
N LEU A 41 7.33 25.95 32.58
CA LEU A 41 6.73 25.20 31.48
C LEU A 41 7.85 24.82 30.52
N GLY A 42 8.04 23.51 30.36
CA GLY A 42 9.11 22.92 29.57
C GLY A 42 9.03 23.34 28.12
N GLU A 43 10.15 23.88 27.66
CA GLU A 43 10.82 23.57 26.39
C GLU A 43 9.90 23.24 25.20
N GLN A 44 9.77 24.22 24.31
CA GLN A 44 9.40 23.96 22.92
C GLN A 44 10.35 22.90 22.38
N ALA A 45 9.81 21.77 21.94
CA ALA A 45 10.60 20.71 21.33
C ALA A 45 11.41 21.29 20.17
N LYS A 46 12.73 21.25 20.32
CA LYS A 46 13.70 21.58 19.27
C LYS A 46 13.40 20.74 18.01
N PRO A 47 13.54 21.28 16.79
CA PRO A 47 13.54 20.44 15.59
C PRO A 47 14.56 19.33 15.78
N ASP A 48 14.13 18.10 15.55
CA ASP A 48 14.98 16.91 15.69
C ASP A 48 16.16 17.04 14.72
N ASP A 49 17.37 17.26 15.25
CA ASP A 49 18.64 17.27 14.50
C ASP A 49 19.06 15.81 14.15
N THR A 50 18.11 14.93 13.82
CA THR A 50 18.45 13.65 13.21
C THR A 50 18.94 13.93 11.80
N PRO A 51 20.18 13.54 11.42
CA PRO A 51 20.61 13.63 10.04
C PRO A 51 19.57 12.92 9.18
N ASP A 52 19.06 13.58 8.14
CA ASP A 52 18.10 13.02 7.19
C ASP A 52 18.62 11.65 6.73
N LYS A 53 18.10 10.59 7.35
CA LYS A 53 18.52 9.24 7.04
C LYS A 53 17.99 8.96 5.64
N PRO A 54 18.84 8.76 4.64
CA PRO A 54 18.38 8.51 3.29
C PRO A 54 17.52 7.24 3.31
N CYS A 55 16.36 7.29 2.66
CA CYS A 55 15.50 6.12 2.58
C CYS A 55 16.28 4.95 1.98
N PRO A 56 16.15 3.72 2.51
CA PRO A 56 16.74 2.54 1.88
C PRO A 56 16.21 2.36 0.45
N ASN A 57 16.77 1.38 -0.26
CA ASN A 57 16.10 0.82 -1.42
C ASN A 57 14.67 0.36 -1.04
N VAL A 58 13.77 0.24 -2.01
CA VAL A 58 12.39 -0.21 -1.74
C VAL A 58 11.98 -1.31 -2.71
N ASP A 59 11.42 -2.39 -2.20
CA ASP A 59 10.83 -3.45 -3.00
C ASP A 59 9.33 -3.50 -2.72
N ILE A 60 8.52 -3.32 -3.76
CA ILE A 60 7.06 -3.33 -3.67
C ILE A 60 6.56 -4.63 -4.29
N LEU A 61 5.80 -5.41 -3.52
CA LEU A 61 5.13 -6.60 -4.04
C LEU A 61 3.62 -6.34 -4.12
N PHE A 62 3.09 -6.28 -5.33
CA PHE A 62 1.65 -6.27 -5.54
C PHE A 62 1.10 -7.68 -5.57
N VAL A 63 0.14 -7.97 -4.70
CA VAL A 63 -0.69 -9.18 -4.74
C VAL A 63 -2.05 -8.76 -5.28
N VAL A 64 -2.32 -9.10 -6.54
CA VAL A 64 -3.50 -8.67 -7.27
C VAL A 64 -4.48 -9.81 -7.39
N ASP A 65 -5.66 -9.60 -6.82
CA ASP A 65 -6.76 -10.53 -6.95
C ASP A 65 -7.21 -10.67 -8.41
N ASN A 66 -7.18 -11.92 -8.90
CA ASN A 66 -7.50 -12.27 -10.27
C ASN A 66 -8.85 -12.98 -10.41
N SER A 67 -9.70 -12.99 -9.38
CA SER A 67 -11.08 -13.47 -9.43
C SER A 67 -11.94 -12.72 -10.45
N GLY A 68 -13.09 -13.30 -10.80
CA GLY A 68 -14.00 -12.76 -11.81
C GLY A 68 -14.55 -11.36 -11.51
N SER A 69 -14.69 -11.01 -10.24
CA SER A 69 -15.22 -9.73 -9.75
C SER A 69 -14.22 -8.58 -9.86
N MET A 70 -12.94 -8.86 -10.11
CA MET A 70 -11.86 -7.88 -9.98
C MET A 70 -11.59 -7.01 -11.21
N SER A 71 -12.25 -7.24 -12.35
CA SER A 71 -11.95 -6.52 -13.60
C SER A 71 -12.03 -4.99 -13.46
N ASP A 72 -13.11 -4.46 -12.88
CA ASP A 72 -13.27 -3.02 -12.69
C ASP A 72 -12.30 -2.46 -11.65
N LYS A 73 -11.98 -3.24 -10.60
CA LYS A 73 -11.02 -2.85 -9.56
C LYS A 73 -9.58 -2.84 -10.06
N GLN A 74 -9.19 -3.79 -10.91
CA GLN A 74 -7.88 -3.76 -11.60
C GLN A 74 -7.78 -2.56 -12.53
N ALA A 75 -8.86 -2.16 -13.21
CA ALA A 75 -8.88 -0.95 -14.02
C ALA A 75 -8.67 0.32 -13.17
N ARG A 76 -9.30 0.41 -12.00
CA ARG A 76 -9.07 1.52 -11.03
C ARG A 76 -7.65 1.55 -10.49
N LEU A 77 -7.07 0.38 -10.21
CA LEU A 77 -5.67 0.24 -9.81
C LEU A 77 -4.73 0.78 -10.89
N ALA A 78 -4.91 0.33 -12.13
CA ALA A 78 -4.10 0.78 -13.26
C ALA A 78 -4.25 2.30 -13.51
N ALA A 79 -5.44 2.85 -13.34
CA ALA A 79 -5.69 4.29 -13.49
C ALA A 79 -5.08 5.15 -12.37
N SER A 80 -5.03 4.65 -11.13
CA SER A 80 -4.48 5.37 -9.98
C SER A 80 -2.96 5.26 -9.89
N PHE A 81 -2.36 4.25 -10.55
CA PHE A 81 -0.94 3.96 -10.43
C PHE A 81 -0.01 5.07 -10.93
N PRO A 82 -0.25 5.80 -12.04
CA PRO A 82 0.64 6.88 -12.46
C PRO A 82 0.84 7.94 -11.37
N GLY A 83 -0.22 8.32 -10.65
CA GLY A 83 -0.13 9.26 -9.54
C GLY A 83 0.66 8.69 -8.37
N PHE A 84 0.41 7.43 -8.02
CA PHE A 84 1.17 6.72 -6.98
C PHE A 84 2.65 6.57 -7.34
N ALA A 85 2.97 6.17 -8.57
CA ALA A 85 4.33 6.03 -9.08
C ALA A 85 5.09 7.35 -9.02
N ALA A 86 4.47 8.45 -9.48
CA ALA A 86 5.06 9.77 -9.40
C ALA A 86 5.30 10.20 -7.94
N ALA A 87 4.35 9.92 -7.05
CA ALA A 87 4.48 10.25 -5.64
C ALA A 87 5.57 9.42 -4.92
N ILE A 88 5.66 8.12 -5.24
CA ILE A 88 6.76 7.26 -4.80
C ILE A 88 8.08 7.81 -5.33
N GLN A 89 8.22 8.06 -6.63
CA GLN A 89 9.46 8.57 -7.21
C GLN A 89 9.87 9.92 -6.59
N SER A 90 8.90 10.79 -6.30
CA SER A 90 9.15 12.08 -5.66
C SER A 90 9.57 11.96 -4.20
N ARG A 91 8.96 11.08 -3.40
CA ARG A 91 9.28 10.93 -1.97
C ARG A 91 10.50 10.05 -1.73
N LEU A 92 10.67 9.06 -2.59
CA LEU A 92 11.81 8.17 -2.64
C LEU A 92 12.95 8.74 -3.49
N SER A 93 12.99 10.04 -3.77
CA SER A 93 14.17 10.65 -4.39
C SER A 93 15.44 10.46 -3.54
N GLY A 94 15.28 10.21 -2.23
CA GLY A 94 16.36 9.76 -1.34
C GLY A 94 16.66 8.25 -1.39
N ALA A 95 15.74 7.42 -1.89
CA ALA A 95 15.97 6.00 -2.13
C ALA A 95 16.72 5.81 -3.45
N LYS A 96 17.72 4.93 -3.44
CA LYS A 96 18.60 4.75 -4.60
C LYS A 96 17.96 3.92 -5.72
N SER A 97 16.96 3.10 -5.41
CA SER A 97 16.27 2.22 -6.38
C SER A 97 14.99 1.60 -5.80
N VAL A 98 13.92 1.62 -6.60
CA VAL A 98 12.66 0.90 -6.30
C VAL A 98 12.44 -0.24 -7.30
N GLN A 99 12.15 -1.44 -6.78
CA GLN A 99 11.70 -2.58 -7.57
C GLN A 99 10.21 -2.85 -7.33
N VAL A 100 9.47 -3.26 -8.37
CA VAL A 100 8.06 -3.64 -8.23
C VAL A 100 7.80 -5.01 -8.85
N GLY A 101 7.40 -5.97 -8.03
CA GLY A 101 6.91 -7.29 -8.43
C GLY A 101 5.39 -7.34 -8.41
N VAL A 102 4.79 -8.15 -9.27
CA VAL A 102 3.34 -8.42 -9.29
C VAL A 102 3.11 -9.92 -9.27
N ILE A 103 2.18 -10.37 -8.43
CA ILE A 103 1.71 -11.75 -8.35
C ILE A 103 0.17 -11.77 -8.30
N ALA A 104 -0.43 -12.88 -8.72
CA ALA A 104 -1.88 -13.10 -8.65
C ALA A 104 -2.28 -13.71 -7.30
N SER A 105 -3.57 -13.66 -6.96
CA SER A 105 -4.11 -14.25 -5.73
C SER A 105 -4.38 -15.75 -5.83
N SER A 106 -4.59 -16.30 -7.03
CA SER A 106 -4.80 -17.74 -7.25
C SER A 106 -3.73 -18.37 -8.16
N ALA A 107 -3.92 -19.64 -8.56
CA ALA A 107 -3.09 -20.27 -9.57
C ALA A 107 -3.16 -19.48 -10.90
N TYR A 108 -2.01 -19.05 -11.42
CA TYR A 108 -2.00 -18.15 -12.57
C TYR A 108 -2.14 -18.89 -13.90
N TYR A 109 -2.96 -18.34 -14.81
CA TYR A 109 -3.34 -18.94 -16.09
C TYR A 109 -2.18 -19.17 -17.07
N GLY A 110 -1.00 -18.60 -16.83
CA GLY A 110 0.11 -18.63 -17.77
C GLY A 110 1.49 -18.54 -17.13
N SER A 111 2.27 -19.62 -17.30
CA SER A 111 3.74 -19.73 -17.22
C SER A 111 4.47 -19.37 -15.92
N ALA A 112 3.88 -18.64 -14.98
CA ALA A 112 4.42 -18.47 -13.64
C ALA A 112 3.78 -19.51 -12.71
N PRO A 113 4.55 -20.43 -12.08
CA PRO A 113 4.09 -21.09 -10.86
C PRO A 113 3.55 -20.02 -9.91
N GLY A 114 2.49 -20.28 -9.13
CA GLY A 114 1.86 -19.28 -8.27
C GLY A 114 2.81 -18.53 -7.32
N SER A 115 4.04 -19.01 -7.12
CA SER A 115 5.10 -18.34 -6.35
C SER A 115 6.03 -17.42 -7.14
N CYS A 116 5.85 -17.28 -8.46
CA CYS A 116 6.73 -16.52 -9.34
C CYS A 116 6.05 -15.22 -9.81
N LEU A 117 6.81 -14.14 -9.88
CA LEU A 117 6.30 -12.84 -10.33
C LEU A 117 5.89 -12.92 -11.81
N ILE A 118 4.80 -12.23 -12.12
CA ILE A 118 4.19 -12.21 -13.45
C ILE A 118 5.01 -11.32 -14.37
N LYS A 119 5.47 -11.89 -15.49
CA LYS A 119 6.15 -11.16 -16.58
C LYS A 119 5.25 -10.90 -17.77
N ALA A 120 4.35 -11.85 -18.03
CA ALA A 120 3.41 -11.81 -19.12
C ALA A 120 2.03 -12.14 -18.56
N THR A 121 1.04 -11.34 -18.89
CA THR A 121 -0.32 -11.59 -18.42
C THR A 121 -1.05 -12.49 -19.41
N SER A 122 -1.94 -13.34 -18.90
CA SER A 122 -2.81 -14.20 -19.70
C SER A 122 -4.21 -14.26 -19.08
N GLY A 123 -5.13 -15.02 -19.68
CA GLY A 123 -6.49 -15.17 -19.17
C GLY A 123 -7.49 -14.09 -19.61
N PRO A 124 -8.76 -14.22 -19.21
CA PRO A 124 -9.82 -13.25 -19.50
C PRO A 124 -9.53 -11.88 -18.88
N GLU A 125 -9.90 -10.81 -19.57
CA GLU A 125 -9.76 -9.42 -19.10
C GLU A 125 -8.34 -8.97 -18.71
N SER A 126 -7.28 -9.74 -19.01
CA SER A 126 -5.89 -9.28 -18.83
C SER A 126 -5.40 -8.45 -20.02
N THR A 127 -4.16 -7.97 -19.97
CA THR A 127 -3.54 -7.29 -21.13
C THR A 127 -3.09 -8.27 -22.22
N LYS A 128 -3.04 -9.57 -21.92
CA LYS A 128 -2.60 -10.64 -22.83
C LYS A 128 -1.25 -10.35 -23.49
N ALA A 129 -0.37 -9.67 -22.76
CA ALA A 129 0.89 -9.16 -23.27
C ALA A 129 2.08 -9.63 -22.42
N THR A 130 3.25 -9.71 -23.04
CA THR A 130 4.53 -9.76 -22.33
C THR A 130 4.89 -8.34 -21.88
N CYS A 131 4.73 -8.06 -20.59
CA CYS A 131 4.96 -6.74 -20.02
C CYS A 131 6.42 -6.54 -19.58
N LEU A 132 7.09 -7.63 -19.20
CA LEU A 132 8.48 -7.65 -18.74
C LEU A 132 9.31 -8.72 -19.46
N THR A 133 10.48 -8.34 -19.97
CA THR A 133 11.38 -9.25 -20.70
C THR A 133 12.61 -9.61 -19.89
N ASP A 134 13.25 -8.61 -19.26
CA ASP A 134 14.60 -8.77 -18.71
C ASP A 134 14.57 -9.34 -17.29
N THR A 135 13.78 -8.71 -16.42
CA THR A 135 13.61 -9.07 -15.01
C THR A 135 12.16 -9.42 -14.70
N PRO A 136 11.90 -10.21 -13.65
CA PRO A 136 10.55 -10.51 -13.18
C PRO A 136 9.91 -9.37 -12.35
N TRP A 137 10.62 -8.26 -12.19
CA TRP A 137 10.22 -7.05 -11.48
C TRP A 137 10.55 -5.80 -12.30
N LEU A 138 9.82 -4.72 -12.06
CA LEU A 138 10.01 -3.41 -12.68
C LEU A 138 11.04 -2.58 -11.91
N ASP A 139 11.83 -1.77 -12.61
CA ASP A 139 12.67 -0.74 -11.99
C ASP A 139 12.00 0.63 -12.15
N SER A 140 11.79 1.35 -11.05
CA SER A 140 11.24 2.72 -11.08
C SER A 140 12.04 3.73 -11.91
N ARG A 141 13.30 3.42 -12.25
CA ARG A 141 14.17 4.26 -13.08
C ARG A 141 13.92 4.06 -14.58
N ASP A 142 13.16 3.04 -14.96
CA ASP A 142 12.74 2.83 -16.35
C ASP A 142 11.80 3.96 -16.78
N PRO A 143 12.08 4.70 -17.88
CA PRO A 143 11.15 5.69 -18.42
C PRO A 143 9.76 5.13 -18.75
N SER A 144 9.66 3.81 -18.99
CA SER A 144 8.41 3.08 -19.27
C SER A 144 7.79 2.45 -18.01
N PHE A 145 8.27 2.79 -16.80
CA PHE A 145 7.81 2.18 -15.55
C PHE A 145 6.29 2.18 -15.40
N ALA A 146 5.64 3.33 -15.61
CA ALA A 146 4.19 3.46 -15.44
C ALA A 146 3.40 2.62 -16.46
N SER A 147 3.81 2.62 -17.74
CA SER A 147 3.13 1.85 -18.79
C SER A 147 3.35 0.34 -18.63
N ARG A 148 4.56 -0.08 -18.25
CA ARG A 148 4.86 -1.49 -17.97
C ARG A 148 4.16 -1.99 -16.70
N PHE A 149 4.02 -1.15 -15.67
CA PHE A 149 3.19 -1.48 -14.51
C PHE A 149 1.73 -1.64 -14.91
N ALA A 150 1.14 -0.67 -15.61
CA ALA A 150 -0.25 -0.76 -16.07
C ALA A 150 -0.49 -2.02 -16.91
N CYS A 151 0.51 -2.44 -17.69
CA CYS A 151 0.47 -3.70 -18.43
C CYS A 151 0.38 -4.92 -17.48
N VAL A 152 1.30 -5.03 -16.52
CA VAL A 152 1.46 -6.25 -15.71
C VAL A 152 0.49 -6.32 -14.52
N ALA A 153 0.00 -5.18 -14.02
CA ALA A 153 -0.95 -5.10 -12.91
C ALA A 153 -2.37 -5.53 -13.31
N LYS A 154 -2.71 -5.48 -14.60
CA LYS A 154 -3.95 -6.04 -15.14
C LYS A 154 -3.74 -7.52 -15.45
N VAL A 155 -3.63 -8.29 -14.37
CA VAL A 155 -3.28 -9.72 -14.36
C VAL A 155 -4.38 -10.60 -14.99
N GLY A 156 -5.62 -10.10 -15.05
CA GLY A 156 -6.79 -10.82 -15.56
C GLY A 156 -7.83 -11.07 -14.48
N ALA A 157 -9.08 -11.28 -14.89
CA ALA A 157 -10.24 -11.47 -14.01
C ALA A 157 -10.97 -12.79 -14.36
N GLY A 158 -10.20 -13.85 -14.42
CA GLY A 158 -10.74 -15.20 -14.45
C GLY A 158 -9.67 -16.00 -13.81
N GLY A 159 -9.61 -16.01 -12.49
CA GLY A 159 -8.70 -16.75 -11.63
C GLY A 159 -9.33 -18.08 -11.23
N ASP A 160 -8.61 -18.90 -10.48
CA ASP A 160 -9.26 -20.00 -9.76
C ASP A 160 -10.18 -19.43 -8.68
N ASN A 161 -11.25 -20.16 -8.34
CA ASN A 161 -12.10 -19.80 -7.20
C ASN A 161 -11.40 -20.06 -5.86
N ASP A 162 -10.35 -20.90 -5.84
CA ASP A 162 -9.51 -21.10 -4.66
C ASP A 162 -8.47 -19.97 -4.54
N GLU A 163 -8.81 -18.98 -3.73
CA GLU A 163 -7.98 -17.81 -3.47
C GLU A 163 -6.85 -18.13 -2.48
N ILE A 164 -5.61 -18.10 -2.97
CA ILE A 164 -4.38 -18.43 -2.22
C ILE A 164 -3.36 -17.26 -2.15
N PRO A 165 -3.78 -16.00 -1.91
CA PRO A 165 -2.92 -14.83 -2.04
C PRO A 165 -1.72 -14.86 -1.09
N MET A 166 -1.88 -15.40 0.12
CA MET A 166 -0.80 -15.46 1.10
C MET A 166 0.24 -16.54 0.77
N LYS A 167 -0.18 -17.66 0.20
CA LYS A 167 0.73 -18.71 -0.30
C LYS A 167 1.56 -18.17 -1.46
N ASN A 168 0.93 -17.42 -2.37
CA ASN A 168 1.61 -16.78 -3.49
C ASN A 168 2.57 -15.68 -3.02
N LEU A 169 2.14 -14.79 -2.12
CA LEU A 169 3.00 -13.77 -1.48
C LEU A 169 4.24 -14.43 -0.84
N LEU A 170 4.03 -15.43 0.02
CA LEU A 170 5.12 -16.11 0.72
C LEU A 170 6.04 -16.85 -0.26
N GLY A 171 5.49 -17.41 -1.33
CA GLY A 171 6.26 -17.97 -2.43
C GLY A 171 7.11 -16.93 -3.15
N ALA A 172 6.58 -15.72 -3.39
CA ALA A 172 7.31 -14.66 -4.08
C ALA A 172 8.58 -14.22 -3.34
N ILE A 173 8.52 -14.22 -2.01
CA ILE A 173 9.61 -13.80 -1.12
C ILE A 173 10.43 -14.97 -0.55
N ASP A 174 10.14 -16.20 -0.98
CA ASP A 174 10.87 -17.39 -0.53
C ASP A 174 12.33 -17.33 -1.03
N ALA A 175 13.28 -17.65 -0.15
CA ALA A 175 14.70 -17.61 -0.42
C ALA A 175 15.10 -18.38 -1.70
N LYS A 176 14.44 -19.51 -2.00
CA LYS A 176 14.72 -20.31 -3.20
C LYS A 176 14.30 -19.60 -4.49
N ASN A 177 13.24 -18.80 -4.42
CA ASN A 177 12.65 -18.13 -5.58
C ASN A 177 13.35 -16.81 -5.87
N VAL A 178 13.85 -16.11 -4.84
CA VAL A 178 14.60 -14.85 -5.02
C VAL A 178 16.10 -15.04 -5.26
N ALA A 179 16.62 -16.25 -5.02
CA ALA A 179 18.01 -16.61 -5.33
C ALA A 179 18.33 -16.39 -6.83
N PRO A 180 19.62 -16.27 -7.22
CA PRO A 180 20.01 -16.01 -8.61
C PRO A 180 19.47 -17.00 -9.65
N SER A 181 19.23 -18.25 -9.26
CA SER A 181 18.63 -19.29 -10.12
C SER A 181 17.12 -19.44 -9.94
N GLY A 182 16.51 -18.70 -9.02
CA GLY A 182 15.08 -18.71 -8.74
C GLY A 182 14.29 -17.86 -9.75
N CYS A 183 12.99 -18.09 -9.83
CA CYS A 183 12.14 -17.39 -10.79
C CYS A 183 11.94 -15.89 -10.49
N ASN A 184 12.19 -15.46 -9.26
CA ASN A 184 12.13 -14.07 -8.79
C ASN A 184 13.52 -13.50 -8.55
N ALA A 185 14.54 -14.04 -9.24
CA ALA A 185 15.92 -13.65 -9.07
C ALA A 185 16.11 -12.12 -8.99
N GLY A 186 16.77 -11.68 -7.92
CA GLY A 186 17.09 -10.28 -7.69
C GLY A 186 15.96 -9.42 -7.13
N PHE A 187 14.78 -10.00 -6.86
CA PHE A 187 13.73 -9.38 -6.02
C PHE A 187 14.01 -9.64 -4.53
N LEU A 188 13.40 -8.85 -3.62
CA LEU A 188 13.58 -8.93 -2.16
C LEU A 188 15.04 -8.73 -1.72
N ARG A 189 15.54 -7.53 -1.94
CA ARG A 189 16.88 -7.11 -1.55
C ARG A 189 16.96 -6.97 -0.02
N PRO A 190 18.03 -7.46 0.63
CA PRO A 190 18.15 -7.40 2.09
C PRO A 190 18.20 -5.95 2.60
N ASP A 191 18.82 -5.04 1.86
CA ASP A 191 18.96 -3.61 2.15
C ASP A 191 17.77 -2.74 1.68
N ALA A 192 16.66 -3.36 1.28
CA ALA A 192 15.45 -2.65 0.87
C ALA A 192 14.30 -2.77 1.89
N LEU A 193 13.49 -1.72 2.03
CA LEU A 193 12.17 -1.80 2.68
C LEU A 193 11.24 -2.65 1.81
N LEU A 194 10.57 -3.65 2.39
CA LEU A 194 9.52 -4.40 1.69
C LEU A 194 8.16 -3.73 1.91
N VAL A 195 7.49 -3.34 0.82
CA VAL A 195 6.11 -2.85 0.84
C VAL A 195 5.23 -3.87 0.13
N VAL A 196 4.36 -4.55 0.85
CA VAL A 196 3.34 -5.42 0.26
C VAL A 196 2.10 -4.58 -0.02
N VAL A 197 1.61 -4.61 -1.25
CA VAL A 197 0.34 -3.99 -1.64
C VAL A 197 -0.63 -5.09 -2.06
N MET A 198 -1.67 -5.32 -1.27
CA MET A 198 -2.71 -6.29 -1.60
C MET A 198 -3.94 -5.58 -2.13
N ILE A 199 -4.56 -6.12 -3.16
CA ILE A 199 -5.87 -5.69 -3.63
C ILE A 199 -6.75 -6.92 -3.82
N SER A 200 -7.89 -6.95 -3.15
CA SER A 200 -8.77 -8.12 -3.23
C SER A 200 -10.18 -7.79 -2.76
N ASP A 201 -11.15 -8.45 -3.40
CA ASP A 201 -12.53 -8.45 -2.94
C ASP A 201 -13.00 -9.83 -2.45
N GLU A 202 -12.06 -10.80 -2.34
CA GLU A 202 -12.24 -12.14 -1.78
C GLU A 202 -11.22 -12.50 -0.67
N ASP A 203 -11.68 -13.10 0.44
CA ASP A 203 -10.77 -13.39 1.56
C ASP A 203 -9.90 -14.64 1.31
N ASP A 204 -8.76 -14.72 2.00
CA ASP A 204 -7.97 -15.95 2.07
C ASP A 204 -8.66 -16.90 3.06
N VAL A 205 -9.63 -17.67 2.56
CA VAL A 205 -10.49 -18.53 3.39
C VAL A 205 -9.69 -19.69 3.97
N ARG A 206 -9.98 -20.02 5.24
CA ARG A 206 -9.24 -21.09 5.93
C ARG A 206 -9.73 -22.46 5.48
N GLU A 207 -8.81 -23.41 5.46
CA GLU A 207 -9.05 -24.82 5.14
C GLU A 207 -10.22 -25.45 5.91
N ALA A 208 -10.46 -25.03 7.16
CA ALA A 208 -11.53 -25.56 8.02
C ALA A 208 -12.93 -25.00 7.72
N ASP A 209 -13.05 -23.86 7.03
CA ASP A 209 -14.34 -23.19 6.74
C ASP A 209 -14.79 -23.43 5.28
N CYS A 210 -14.04 -24.26 4.56
CA CYS A 210 -14.19 -24.51 3.14
C CYS A 210 -15.03 -25.76 2.86
N ASP A 211 -15.95 -25.65 1.92
CA ASP A 211 -16.63 -26.81 1.35
C ASP A 211 -15.72 -27.47 0.31
N ALA A 212 -15.03 -28.54 0.70
CA ALA A 212 -14.15 -29.32 -0.16
C ALA A 212 -14.86 -29.93 -1.39
N THR A 213 -16.19 -29.85 -1.48
CA THR A 213 -16.95 -30.25 -2.68
C THR A 213 -17.02 -29.16 -3.75
N MET A 214 -16.79 -27.89 -3.36
CA MET A 214 -16.85 -26.72 -4.26
C MET A 214 -15.48 -26.31 -4.81
N PHE A 215 -14.39 -26.64 -4.12
CA PHE A 215 -13.01 -26.26 -4.50
C PHE A 215 -12.16 -27.51 -4.75
N GLN A 216 -11.78 -27.75 -6.00
CA GLN A 216 -10.95 -28.90 -6.40
C GLN A 216 -9.45 -28.61 -6.21
N GLY A 217 -8.97 -28.52 -4.96
CA GLY A 217 -7.53 -28.35 -4.75
C GLY A 217 -7.12 -28.03 -3.32
N THR A 218 -7.05 -26.74 -3.02
CA THR A 218 -6.80 -26.23 -1.67
C THR A 218 -7.97 -25.38 -1.21
N CYS A 219 -7.92 -24.93 0.03
CA CYS A 219 -8.94 -24.11 0.65
C CYS A 219 -8.21 -22.94 1.32
N GLY A 220 -7.77 -22.03 0.45
CA GLY A 220 -6.89 -20.92 0.78
C GLY A 220 -5.45 -21.30 1.04
N SER A 221 -4.69 -20.32 1.51
CA SER A 221 -3.23 -20.40 1.62
C SER A 221 -2.73 -21.31 2.74
N GLY A 222 -3.63 -21.73 3.64
CA GLY A 222 -3.31 -22.39 4.90
C GLY A 222 -2.56 -21.47 5.88
N GLY A 223 -2.46 -21.88 7.14
CA GLY A 223 -1.85 -21.06 8.20
C GLY A 223 -2.77 -19.96 8.72
N THR A 224 -2.21 -19.01 9.45
CA THR A 224 -2.93 -17.91 10.09
C THR A 224 -2.34 -16.55 9.72
N PRO A 225 -3.10 -15.44 9.87
CA PRO A 225 -2.57 -14.09 9.75
C PRO A 225 -1.28 -13.84 10.55
N GLU A 226 -1.17 -14.44 11.74
CA GLU A 226 0.01 -14.34 12.59
C GLU A 226 1.20 -15.10 12.01
N ASP A 227 0.98 -16.30 11.48
CA ASP A 227 2.02 -17.11 10.87
C ASP A 227 2.55 -16.49 9.57
N TRP A 228 1.66 -15.92 8.76
CA TRP A 228 2.05 -15.20 7.56
C TRP A 228 2.90 -13.97 7.90
N ALA A 229 2.48 -13.15 8.86
CA ALA A 229 3.23 -11.98 9.30
C ALA A 229 4.63 -12.35 9.79
N LYS A 230 4.74 -13.40 10.62
CA LYS A 230 6.04 -13.92 11.08
C LYS A 230 6.95 -14.31 9.92
N LYS A 231 6.42 -14.99 8.90
CA LYS A 231 7.21 -15.42 7.73
C LYS A 231 7.68 -14.23 6.88
N VAL A 232 6.83 -13.22 6.67
CA VAL A 232 7.22 -12.00 5.94
C VAL A 232 8.30 -11.23 6.71
N VAL A 233 8.17 -11.09 8.03
CA VAL A 233 9.19 -10.44 8.87
C VAL A 233 10.50 -11.23 8.88
N ALA A 234 10.43 -12.57 8.92
CA ALA A 234 11.61 -13.43 8.83
C ALA A 234 12.37 -13.25 7.51
N ALA A 235 11.65 -13.08 6.38
CA ALA A 235 12.25 -12.75 5.08
C ALA A 235 13.02 -11.41 5.09
N LYS A 236 12.73 -10.52 6.04
CA LYS A 236 13.44 -9.24 6.27
C LYS A 236 14.34 -9.26 7.50
N GLY A 237 14.93 -10.42 7.80
CA GLY A 237 15.92 -10.57 8.88
C GLY A 237 15.33 -10.50 10.29
N GLY A 238 14.01 -10.66 10.42
CA GLY A 238 13.33 -10.55 11.71
C GLY A 238 12.98 -9.11 12.12
N HIS A 239 13.13 -8.13 11.21
CA HIS A 239 12.87 -6.72 11.48
C HIS A 239 11.49 -6.30 10.96
N PRO A 240 10.46 -6.20 11.82
CA PRO A 240 9.13 -5.73 11.40
C PRO A 240 9.15 -4.29 10.89
N GLU A 241 10.12 -3.47 11.30
CA GLU A 241 10.32 -2.10 10.80
C GLU A 241 10.68 -2.05 9.31
N ASN A 242 11.20 -3.16 8.77
CA ASN A 242 11.58 -3.31 7.37
C ASN A 242 10.45 -3.84 6.48
N VAL A 243 9.23 -3.95 7.02
CA VAL A 243 8.04 -4.40 6.29
C VAL A 243 6.91 -3.40 6.49
N MET A 244 6.22 -3.11 5.39
CA MET A 244 5.00 -2.33 5.35
C MET A 244 3.94 -3.08 4.54
N VAL A 245 2.69 -3.06 4.98
CA VAL A 245 1.57 -3.75 4.32
C VAL A 245 0.42 -2.79 4.09
N LEU A 246 0.03 -2.65 2.84
CA LEU A 246 -1.03 -1.80 2.34
C LEU A 246 -2.08 -2.68 1.68
N SER A 247 -3.34 -2.62 2.10
CA SER A 247 -4.36 -3.53 1.57
C SER A 247 -5.63 -2.78 1.19
N LEU A 248 -6.03 -2.86 -0.08
CA LEU A 248 -7.35 -2.46 -0.59
C LEU A 248 -8.26 -3.68 -0.53
N LEU A 249 -9.16 -3.70 0.45
CA LEU A 249 -9.97 -4.89 0.76
C LEU A 249 -11.46 -4.55 0.74
N SER A 250 -12.30 -5.54 0.45
CA SER A 250 -13.73 -5.44 0.73
C SER A 250 -13.94 -5.42 2.24
N ARG A 251 -14.46 -4.29 2.73
CA ARG A 251 -14.73 -4.10 4.17
C ARG A 251 -16.19 -4.31 4.55
N LYS A 252 -17.07 -4.40 3.55
CA LYS A 252 -18.52 -4.57 3.75
C LYS A 252 -19.13 -5.39 2.61
N ALA A 253 -19.70 -6.54 2.98
CA ALA A 253 -20.46 -7.37 2.05
C ALA A 253 -21.69 -6.62 1.50
N GLY A 254 -22.01 -6.89 0.23
CA GLY A 254 -23.18 -6.35 -0.48
C GLY A 254 -23.02 -4.94 -1.05
N VAL A 255 -21.80 -4.36 -1.02
CA VAL A 255 -21.53 -3.05 -1.64
C VAL A 255 -20.95 -3.23 -3.05
N CYS A 256 -19.73 -3.77 -3.15
CA CYS A 256 -19.08 -4.09 -4.43
C CYS A 256 -18.51 -5.51 -4.49
N SER A 257 -18.61 -6.26 -3.39
CA SER A 257 -18.29 -7.68 -3.23
C SER A 257 -19.30 -8.33 -2.27
N ASN A 258 -19.44 -9.64 -2.39
CA ASN A 258 -20.34 -10.45 -1.56
C ASN A 258 -19.71 -10.86 -0.22
N MET A 259 -18.42 -10.61 -0.02
CA MET A 259 -17.71 -11.00 1.20
C MET A 259 -16.88 -9.86 1.79
N VAL A 260 -16.35 -10.10 2.99
CA VAL A 260 -15.45 -9.20 3.71
C VAL A 260 -14.12 -9.91 3.89
N ASN A 261 -13.00 -9.24 3.60
CA ASN A 261 -11.68 -9.85 3.78
C ASN A 261 -11.25 -9.77 5.25
N VAL A 262 -11.62 -10.76 6.06
CA VAL A 262 -11.32 -10.80 7.50
C VAL A 262 -9.85 -11.16 7.73
N ASN A 263 -9.36 -12.22 7.07
CA ASN A 263 -8.00 -12.74 7.27
C ASN A 263 -6.95 -11.82 6.68
N LEU A 264 -7.16 -11.31 5.47
CA LEU A 264 -6.23 -10.35 4.85
C LEU A 264 -6.15 -9.04 5.64
N ALA A 265 -7.28 -8.55 6.16
CA ALA A 265 -7.28 -7.37 7.02
C ALA A 265 -6.62 -7.66 8.38
N SER A 266 -6.79 -8.87 8.93
CA SER A 266 -6.10 -9.29 10.15
C SER A 266 -4.58 -9.33 9.95
N PHE A 267 -4.11 -9.89 8.84
CA PHE A 267 -2.71 -9.93 8.45
C PHE A 267 -2.12 -8.52 8.35
N THR A 268 -2.82 -7.62 7.65
CA THR A 268 -2.39 -6.23 7.49
C THR A 268 -2.23 -5.52 8.84
N ARG A 269 -3.15 -5.77 9.78
CA ARG A 269 -3.09 -5.19 11.13
C ARG A 269 -1.95 -5.72 11.99
N ARG A 270 -1.28 -6.83 11.62
CA ARG A 270 -0.09 -7.33 12.34
C ARG A 270 1.15 -6.44 12.18
N PHE A 271 1.08 -5.45 11.29
CA PHE A 271 2.15 -4.49 11.06
C PHE A 271 1.89 -3.12 11.73
N ASP A 272 0.85 -3.01 12.57
CA ASP A 272 0.53 -1.82 13.36
C ASP A 272 0.62 -0.50 12.55
N LYS A 273 1.56 0.38 12.90
CA LYS A 273 1.81 1.67 12.23
C LYS A 273 2.32 1.56 10.79
N ASN A 274 2.78 0.38 10.39
CA ASN A 274 3.21 0.01 9.05
C ASN A 274 2.13 -0.82 8.31
N GLY A 275 0.94 -0.99 8.89
CA GLY A 275 -0.22 -1.63 8.28
C GLY A 275 -1.32 -0.61 7.97
N PHE A 276 -1.88 -0.63 6.75
CA PHE A 276 -3.01 0.24 6.39
C PHE A 276 -4.01 -0.47 5.49
N VAL A 277 -5.29 -0.38 5.85
CA VAL A 277 -6.39 -1.00 5.10
C VAL A 277 -7.29 0.09 4.51
N GLY A 278 -7.40 0.12 3.19
CA GLY A 278 -8.36 0.90 2.42
C GLY A 278 -9.55 0.07 1.96
N ASP A 279 -10.45 0.71 1.22
CA ASP A 279 -11.66 0.08 0.70
C ASP A 279 -11.53 -0.21 -0.80
N VAL A 280 -11.61 -1.48 -1.18
CA VAL A 280 -11.56 -1.88 -2.59
C VAL A 280 -12.78 -1.37 -3.38
N CYS A 281 -13.85 -0.99 -2.69
CA CYS A 281 -15.06 -0.45 -3.30
C CYS A 281 -14.96 1.03 -3.65
N ASP A 282 -13.88 1.73 -3.28
CA ASP A 282 -13.71 3.14 -3.62
C ASP A 282 -13.72 3.37 -5.14
N ALA A 283 -14.28 4.52 -5.55
CA ALA A 283 -14.38 4.88 -6.96
C ALA A 283 -13.01 5.09 -7.63
N THR A 284 -12.00 5.47 -6.83
CA THR A 284 -10.60 5.69 -7.21
C THR A 284 -9.70 5.31 -6.04
N TYR A 285 -8.45 4.89 -6.30
CA TYR A 285 -7.51 4.54 -5.21
C TYR A 285 -6.49 5.64 -4.92
N ASP A 286 -6.61 6.82 -5.53
CA ASP A 286 -5.72 7.96 -5.32
C ASP A 286 -5.65 8.37 -3.84
N GLY A 287 -6.81 8.43 -3.16
CA GLY A 287 -6.89 8.78 -1.74
C GLY A 287 -6.21 7.75 -0.84
N PHE A 288 -6.32 6.45 -1.18
CA PHE A 288 -5.63 5.37 -0.48
C PHE A 288 -4.12 5.52 -0.63
N PHE A 289 -3.64 5.67 -1.86
CA PHE A 289 -2.21 5.83 -2.12
C PHE A 289 -1.65 7.10 -1.49
N ALA A 290 -2.35 8.24 -1.59
CA ALA A 290 -1.96 9.48 -0.93
C ALA A 290 -1.83 9.33 0.60
N SER A 291 -2.75 8.59 1.22
CA SER A 291 -2.73 8.31 2.66
C SER A 291 -1.61 7.35 3.08
N ALA A 292 -1.16 6.50 2.16
CA ALA A 292 -0.04 5.58 2.40
C ALA A 292 1.34 6.27 2.36
N LEU A 293 1.49 7.38 1.62
CA LEU A 293 2.78 8.04 1.43
C LEU A 293 3.48 8.45 2.74
N PRO A 294 2.80 9.11 3.71
CA PRO A 294 3.45 9.45 4.98
C PRO A 294 3.88 8.22 5.79
N LEU A 295 3.25 7.06 5.57
CA LEU A 295 3.63 5.80 6.22
C LEU A 295 4.96 5.29 5.64
N VAL A 296 5.14 5.40 4.32
CA VAL A 296 6.40 5.05 3.64
C VAL A 296 7.55 5.90 4.19
N ASP A 297 7.35 7.21 4.34
CA ASP A 297 8.39 8.11 4.88
C ASP A 297 8.82 7.69 6.29
N ARG A 298 7.86 7.33 7.16
CA ARG A 298 8.17 6.85 8.51
C ARG A 298 8.88 5.50 8.51
N ALA A 299 8.51 4.61 7.60
CA ALA A 299 9.16 3.31 7.44
C ALA A 299 10.61 3.48 6.96
N CYS A 300 10.88 4.42 6.04
CA CYS A 300 12.24 4.76 5.62
C CYS A 300 13.13 5.18 6.80
N VAL A 301 12.63 6.03 7.69
CA VAL A 301 13.37 6.50 8.87
C VAL A 301 13.62 5.34 9.85
N SER A 302 12.59 4.52 10.09
CA SER A 302 12.63 3.40 11.04
C SER A 302 13.40 2.18 10.53
N PHE A 303 13.76 2.13 9.25
CA PHE A 303 14.41 1.00 8.61
C PHE A 303 15.67 0.55 9.36
N VAL A 304 15.85 -0.75 9.57
CA VAL A 304 17.02 -1.33 10.21
C VAL A 304 17.90 -1.98 9.12
N PRO A 305 19.08 -1.41 8.80
CA PRO A 305 19.97 -2.02 7.82
C PRO A 305 20.37 -3.45 8.24
N PRO A 306 20.52 -4.37 7.27
CA PRO A 306 21.08 -5.69 7.55
C PRO A 306 22.49 -5.55 8.15
N ARG A 307 22.81 -6.43 9.11
CA ARG A 307 24.14 -6.50 9.74
C ARG A 307 25.14 -7.27 8.88
#